data_AF-A0A2N5JRA5-F1
#
_entry.id   AF-A0A2N5JRA5-F1
#
_cell.length_a   1.000
_cell.length_b   1.000
_cell.length_c   1.000
_cell.angle_alpha   90.00
_cell.angle_beta   90.00
_cell.angle_gamma   90.00
#
_symmetry.space_group_name_H-M   'P 1'
#
loop_
_entity.id
_entity.type
_entity.pdbx_description
1 polymer ?
#
loop_
_entity_poly.entity_id
_entity_poly.type
_entity_poly.pdbx_seq_one_letter_code
_entity_poly.pdbx_strand_id
1 'polypeptide(L)'
;MRLHQELDKLEELVIDSGIHFMGKAVLDEEKLCQQIDQVRLVVPESIAKAEEILQYREQIISESERYAQRTAEMAQMRAQRMVEESAIMRQAELESQELRRQTQLECEEMRNQAINEVNQMRKQAQKEWETLRQRMTEEVEQMQKGADAYSDQILSNLESQLMEMLRVVQNGRRELH
;
A
#
# COMPACT_ATOMS: atom_id res chain seq x y z
N MET A 1 -41.89 -35.88 -41.40
CA MET A 1 -42.40 -37.27 -41.32
C MET A 1 -43.54 -37.50 -42.32
N ARG A 2 -44.63 -36.71 -42.31
CA ARG A 2 -45.72 -36.83 -43.32
C ARG A 2 -45.27 -36.68 -44.77
N LEU A 3 -44.41 -35.69 -45.09
CA LEU A 3 -43.92 -35.51 -46.46
C LEU A 3 -43.14 -36.74 -46.97
N HIS A 4 -42.30 -37.33 -46.13
CA HIS A 4 -41.54 -38.52 -46.48
C HIS A 4 -42.48 -39.70 -46.76
N GLN A 5 -43.50 -39.91 -45.92
CA GLN A 5 -44.52 -40.94 -46.13
C GLN A 5 -45.30 -40.77 -47.44
N GLU A 6 -45.62 -39.53 -47.84
CA GLU A 6 -46.32 -39.30 -49.11
C GLU A 6 -45.39 -39.41 -50.33
N LEU A 7 -44.10 -39.13 -50.17
CA LEU A 7 -43.08 -39.39 -51.20
C LEU A 7 -42.77 -40.89 -51.33
N ASP A 8 -42.70 -41.63 -50.23
CA ASP A 8 -42.45 -43.07 -50.21
C ASP A 8 -43.61 -43.82 -50.89
N LYS A 9 -44.86 -43.40 -50.64
CA LYS A 9 -46.04 -43.92 -51.36
C LYS A 9 -46.04 -43.59 -52.85
N LEU A 10 -45.54 -42.40 -53.22
CA LEU A 10 -45.40 -42.01 -54.62
C LEU A 10 -44.33 -42.84 -55.31
N GLU A 11 -43.20 -43.09 -54.64
CA GLU A 11 -42.14 -43.98 -55.09
C GLU A 11 -42.65 -45.43 -55.23
N GLU A 12 -43.40 -45.94 -54.25
CA GLU A 12 -44.01 -47.27 -54.27
C GLU A 12 -45.00 -47.41 -55.44
N LEU A 13 -45.82 -46.40 -55.71
CA LEU A 13 -46.72 -46.38 -56.88
C LEU A 13 -45.96 -46.42 -58.22
N VAL A 14 -44.75 -45.86 -58.27
CA VAL A 14 -43.91 -45.84 -59.48
C VAL A 14 -43.11 -47.14 -59.64
N ILE A 15 -42.68 -47.77 -58.54
CA ILE A 15 -41.89 -49.02 -58.55
C ILE A 15 -42.80 -50.24 -58.72
N ASP A 16 -43.96 -50.28 -58.06
CA ASP A 16 -44.90 -51.41 -58.06
C ASP A 16 -45.90 -51.36 -59.24
N SER A 17 -45.56 -50.64 -60.31
CA SER A 17 -46.28 -50.67 -61.58
C SER A 17 -46.09 -52.05 -62.22
N GLY A 18 -46.83 -53.05 -61.71
CA GLY A 18 -46.69 -54.47 -62.08
C GLY A 18 -46.93 -54.80 -63.56
N ILE A 19 -47.25 -53.81 -64.40
CA ILE A 19 -47.46 -53.95 -65.84
C ILE A 19 -46.47 -53.04 -66.58
N HIS A 20 -45.46 -53.65 -67.21
CA HIS A 20 -44.52 -52.96 -68.08
C HIS A 20 -44.83 -53.30 -69.54
N PHE A 21 -45.20 -52.29 -70.34
CA PHE A 21 -45.45 -52.44 -71.76
C PHE A 21 -44.32 -51.78 -72.56
N MET A 22 -43.61 -52.57 -73.35
CA MET A 22 -42.54 -52.07 -74.26
C MET A 22 -41.43 -51.26 -73.53
N GLY A 23 -41.07 -51.68 -72.32
CA GLY A 23 -40.08 -50.99 -71.48
C GLY A 23 -40.60 -49.74 -70.76
N LYS A 24 -41.91 -49.45 -70.85
CA LYS A 24 -42.58 -48.36 -70.13
C LYS A 24 -43.50 -48.92 -69.05
N ALA A 25 -43.40 -48.37 -67.84
CA ALA A 25 -44.33 -48.64 -66.76
C ALA A 25 -45.73 -48.12 -67.12
N VAL A 26 -46.77 -48.93 -66.90
CA VAL A 26 -48.17 -48.52 -67.01
C VAL A 26 -48.65 -48.12 -65.62
N LEU A 27 -48.93 -46.83 -65.45
CA LEU A 27 -49.32 -46.22 -64.18
C LEU A 27 -50.79 -45.80 -64.23
N ASP A 28 -51.47 -45.94 -63.09
CA ASP A 28 -52.82 -45.40 -62.88
C ASP A 28 -52.73 -43.88 -62.72
N GLU A 29 -53.14 -43.15 -63.74
CA GLU A 29 -53.09 -41.68 -63.79
C GLU A 29 -53.87 -41.03 -62.65
N GLU A 30 -55.00 -41.63 -62.24
CA GLU A 30 -55.87 -41.08 -61.21
C GLU A 30 -55.22 -41.21 -59.82
N LYS A 31 -54.65 -42.39 -59.52
CA LYS A 31 -53.92 -42.61 -58.26
C LYS A 31 -52.63 -41.78 -58.20
N LEU A 32 -51.91 -41.66 -59.31
CA LEU A 32 -50.69 -40.87 -59.38
C LEU A 32 -50.99 -39.37 -59.18
N CYS A 33 -52.04 -38.84 -59.82
CA CYS A 33 -52.48 -37.45 -59.60
C CYS A 33 -52.89 -37.21 -58.15
N GLN A 34 -53.68 -38.10 -57.55
CA GLN A 34 -54.09 -37.97 -56.15
C GLN A 34 -52.89 -37.96 -55.19
N GLN A 35 -51.89 -38.80 -55.44
CA GLN A 35 -50.68 -38.85 -54.62
C GLN A 35 -49.81 -37.59 -54.81
N ILE A 36 -49.70 -37.08 -56.04
CA ILE A 36 -49.02 -35.80 -56.32
C ILE A 36 -49.73 -34.65 -55.61
N ASP A 37 -51.07 -34.64 -55.57
CA ASP A 37 -51.84 -33.61 -54.87
C ASP A 37 -51.66 -33.69 -53.35
N GLN A 38 -51.61 -34.89 -52.76
CA GLN A 38 -51.24 -35.09 -51.34
C GLN A 38 -49.84 -34.53 -51.03
N VAL A 39 -48.85 -34.82 -51.88
CA VAL A 39 -47.49 -34.25 -51.75
C VAL A 39 -47.54 -32.73 -51.86
N ARG A 40 -48.27 -32.16 -52.84
CA ARG A 40 -48.42 -30.71 -53.01
C ARG A 40 -49.09 -30.02 -51.82
N LEU A 41 -49.97 -30.71 -51.09
CA LEU A 41 -50.59 -30.17 -49.87
C LEU A 41 -49.62 -30.17 -48.67
N VAL A 42 -48.74 -31.17 -48.57
CA VAL A 42 -47.86 -31.37 -47.40
C VAL A 42 -46.50 -30.66 -47.52
N VAL A 43 -46.00 -30.46 -48.74
CA VAL A 43 -44.72 -29.76 -48.99
C VAL A 43 -44.70 -28.33 -48.41
N PRO A 44 -45.70 -27.46 -48.62
CA PRO A 44 -45.68 -26.08 -48.14
C PRO A 44 -45.55 -25.98 -46.61
N GLU A 45 -46.27 -26.81 -45.86
CA GLU A 45 -46.19 -26.84 -44.39
C GLU A 45 -44.79 -27.27 -43.92
N SER A 46 -44.17 -28.22 -44.62
CA SER A 46 -42.83 -28.71 -44.30
C SER A 46 -41.76 -27.66 -44.56
N ILE A 47 -41.89 -26.90 -45.65
CA ILE A 47 -41.00 -25.77 -45.98
C ILE A 47 -41.16 -24.65 -44.94
N ALA A 48 -42.40 -24.27 -44.60
CA ALA A 48 -42.67 -23.22 -43.60
C ALA A 48 -42.05 -23.57 -42.23
N LYS A 49 -42.18 -24.82 -41.78
CA LYS A 49 -41.50 -25.29 -40.56
C LYS A 49 -39.97 -25.23 -40.66
N ALA A 50 -39.40 -25.58 -41.81
CA ALA A 50 -37.95 -25.49 -42.00
C ALA A 50 -37.46 -24.03 -41.93
N GLU A 51 -38.19 -23.09 -42.53
CA GLU A 51 -37.91 -21.66 -42.46
C GLU A 51 -37.99 -21.12 -41.02
N GLU A 52 -39.00 -21.54 -40.25
CA GLU A 52 -39.15 -21.19 -38.83
C GLU A 52 -37.95 -21.67 -38.00
N ILE A 53 -37.53 -22.93 -38.17
CA ILE A 53 -36.37 -23.49 -37.48
C ILE A 53 -35.09 -22.72 -37.84
N LEU A 54 -34.93 -22.35 -39.12
CA LEU A 54 -33.78 -21.56 -39.57
C LEU A 54 -33.77 -20.17 -38.93
N GLN A 55 -34.91 -19.48 -38.88
CA GLN A 55 -35.03 -18.20 -38.18
C GLN A 55 -34.71 -18.31 -36.69
N TYR A 56 -35.25 -19.33 -36.03
CA TYR A 56 -35.00 -19.55 -34.60
C TYR A 56 -33.52 -19.85 -34.32
N ARG A 57 -32.88 -20.63 -35.20
CA ARG A 57 -31.43 -20.88 -35.13
C ARG A 57 -30.63 -19.59 -35.29
N GLU A 58 -30.98 -18.75 -36.27
CA GLU A 58 -30.31 -17.45 -36.50
C GLU A 58 -30.42 -16.56 -35.25
N GLN A 59 -31.60 -16.51 -34.63
CA GLN A 59 -31.84 -15.76 -33.40
C GLN A 59 -30.97 -16.27 -32.23
N ILE A 60 -30.95 -17.59 -32.00
CA ILE A 60 -30.13 -18.18 -30.94
C ILE A 60 -28.64 -17.86 -31.14
N ILE A 61 -28.15 -17.97 -32.37
CA ILE A 61 -26.75 -17.66 -32.69
C ILE A 61 -26.47 -16.19 -32.40
N SER A 62 -27.30 -15.29 -32.90
CA SER A 62 -27.13 -13.85 -32.69
C SER A 62 -27.16 -13.45 -31.20
N GLU A 63 -28.08 -14.01 -30.42
CA GLU A 63 -28.14 -13.77 -28.98
C GLU A 63 -26.91 -14.32 -28.25
N SER A 64 -26.46 -15.51 -28.63
CA SER A 64 -25.28 -16.15 -28.05
C SER A 64 -24.00 -15.36 -28.36
N GLU A 65 -23.84 -14.88 -29.59
CA GLU A 65 -22.73 -14.02 -29.99
C GLU A 65 -22.73 -12.71 -29.19
N ARG A 66 -23.90 -12.07 -29.07
CA ARG A 66 -24.03 -10.83 -28.28
C ARG A 66 -23.70 -11.05 -26.81
N TYR A 67 -24.11 -12.18 -26.25
CA TYR A 67 -23.80 -12.55 -24.87
C TYR A 67 -22.31 -12.84 -24.67
N ALA A 68 -21.70 -13.60 -25.57
CA ALA A 68 -20.28 -13.91 -25.56
C ALA A 68 -19.44 -12.62 -25.63
N GLN A 69 -19.80 -11.71 -26.54
CA GLN A 69 -19.11 -10.43 -26.71
C GLN A 69 -19.22 -9.56 -25.45
N ARG A 70 -20.43 -9.44 -24.88
CA ARG A 70 -20.63 -8.69 -23.63
C ARG A 70 -19.83 -9.28 -22.47
N THR A 71 -19.74 -10.61 -22.39
CA THR A 71 -18.96 -11.30 -21.37
C THR A 71 -17.47 -11.04 -21.54
N ALA A 72 -16.96 -11.11 -22.78
CA ALA A 72 -15.57 -10.81 -23.10
C ALA A 72 -15.20 -9.37 -22.75
N GLU A 73 -16.04 -8.39 -23.11
CA GLU A 73 -15.84 -6.98 -22.78
C GLU A 73 -15.80 -6.74 -21.26
N MET A 74 -16.74 -7.34 -20.52
CA MET A 74 -16.75 -7.24 -19.06
C MET A 74 -15.49 -7.86 -18.42
N ALA A 75 -15.05 -9.01 -18.93
CA ALA A 75 -13.83 -9.66 -18.47
C ALA A 75 -12.59 -8.80 -18.74
N GLN A 76 -12.49 -8.21 -19.94
CA GLN A 76 -11.40 -7.31 -20.32
C GLN A 76 -11.38 -6.05 -19.44
N MET A 77 -12.52 -5.38 -19.24
CA MET A 77 -12.60 -4.22 -18.35
C MET A 77 -12.21 -4.55 -16.91
N ARG A 78 -12.57 -5.74 -16.41
CA ARG A 78 -12.21 -6.17 -15.07
C ARG A 78 -10.71 -6.48 -14.96
N ALA A 79 -10.14 -7.15 -15.96
CA ALA A 79 -8.71 -7.41 -16.02
C ALA A 79 -7.89 -6.12 -16.06
N GLN A 80 -8.32 -5.14 -16.85
CA GLN A 80 -7.65 -3.84 -16.93
C GLN A 80 -7.68 -3.10 -15.59
N ARG A 81 -8.83 -3.04 -14.91
CA ARG A 81 -8.94 -2.47 -13.56
C ARG A 81 -8.02 -3.17 -12.55
N MET A 82 -7.97 -4.49 -12.56
CA MET A 82 -7.07 -5.24 -11.66
C MET A 82 -5.59 -4.92 -11.90
N VAL A 83 -5.18 -4.73 -13.16
CA VAL A 83 -3.81 -4.35 -13.51
C VAL A 83 -3.51 -2.94 -13.04
N GLU A 84 -4.44 -2.01 -13.25
CA GLU A 84 -4.32 -0.62 -12.76
C GLU A 84 -4.22 -0.57 -11.22
N GLU A 85 -5.12 -1.25 -10.51
CA GLU A 85 -5.09 -1.37 -9.04
C GLU A 85 -3.76 -1.99 -8.56
N SER A 86 -3.29 -3.05 -9.22
CA SER A 86 -2.01 -3.68 -8.91
C SER A 86 -0.81 -2.77 -9.18
N ALA A 87 -0.85 -1.96 -10.24
CA ALA A 87 0.19 -0.98 -10.54
C ALA A 87 0.23 0.12 -9.47
N ILE A 88 -0.95 0.66 -9.09
CA ILE A 88 -1.07 1.66 -8.01
C ILE A 88 -0.54 1.08 -6.70
N MET A 89 -0.92 -0.15 -6.35
CA MET A 89 -0.47 -0.77 -5.10
C MET A 89 1.04 -1.00 -5.07
N ARG A 90 1.63 -1.44 -6.19
CA ARG A 90 3.09 -1.57 -6.29
C ARG A 90 3.81 -0.23 -6.19
N GLN A 91 3.28 0.81 -6.82
CA GLN A 91 3.84 2.16 -6.73
C GLN A 91 3.79 2.69 -5.30
N ALA A 92 2.64 2.56 -4.63
CA ALA A 92 2.47 2.97 -3.24
C ALA A 92 3.41 2.21 -2.30
N GLU A 93 3.65 0.91 -2.54
CA GLU A 93 4.60 0.11 -1.77
C GLU A 93 6.04 0.61 -1.95
N LEU A 94 6.46 0.91 -3.19
CA LEU A 94 7.78 1.47 -3.47
C LEU A 94 7.99 2.84 -2.79
N GLU A 95 7.00 3.73 -2.89
CA GLU A 95 7.05 5.04 -2.24
C GLU A 95 7.07 4.93 -0.72
N SER A 96 6.28 4.02 -0.14
CA SER A 96 6.28 3.74 1.29
C SER A 96 7.63 3.21 1.77
N GLN A 97 8.25 2.30 1.01
CA GLN A 97 9.58 1.77 1.34
C GLN A 97 10.65 2.87 1.29
N GLU A 98 10.61 3.73 0.28
CA GLU A 98 11.55 4.85 0.17
C GLU A 98 11.35 5.86 1.30
N LEU A 99 10.11 6.23 1.61
CA LEU A 99 9.79 7.11 2.73
C LEU A 99 10.29 6.52 4.05
N ARG A 100 10.03 5.24 4.31
CA ARG A 100 10.53 4.55 5.51
C ARG A 100 12.05 4.58 5.60
N ARG A 101 12.75 4.36 4.48
CA ARG A 101 14.21 4.41 4.41
C ARG A 101 14.73 5.82 4.72
N GLN A 102 14.11 6.85 4.13
CA GLN A 102 14.47 8.25 4.37
C GLN A 102 14.24 8.64 5.84
N THR A 103 13.06 8.34 6.38
CA THR A 103 12.75 8.61 7.79
C THR A 103 13.71 7.90 8.74
N GLN A 104 14.11 6.65 8.45
CA GLN A 104 15.10 5.94 9.25
C GLN A 104 16.45 6.66 9.26
N LEU A 105 16.94 7.08 8.10
CA LEU A 105 18.19 7.82 7.99
C LEU A 105 18.13 9.16 8.73
N GLU A 106 17.05 9.93 8.56
CA GLU A 106 16.84 11.19 9.26
C GLU A 106 16.78 11.00 10.79
N CYS A 107 16.09 9.95 11.25
CA CYS A 107 16.03 9.62 12.69
C CYS A 107 17.42 9.26 13.24
N GLU A 108 18.21 8.49 12.50
CA GLU A 108 19.57 8.12 12.90
C GLU A 108 20.47 9.36 12.94
N GLU A 109 20.36 10.24 11.95
CA GLU A 109 21.11 11.50 11.92
C GLU A 109 20.74 12.40 13.09
N MET A 110 19.45 12.63 13.32
CA MET A 110 18.96 13.43 14.45
C MET A 110 19.40 12.85 15.79
N ARG A 111 19.36 11.52 15.94
CA ARG A 111 19.84 10.83 17.13
C ARG A 111 21.34 11.05 17.35
N ASN A 112 22.14 10.93 16.30
CA ASN A 112 23.58 11.13 16.39
C ASN A 112 23.94 12.59 16.70
N GLN A 113 23.22 13.55 16.11
CA GLN A 113 23.34 14.97 16.42
C GLN A 113 23.01 15.24 17.89
N ALA A 114 21.87 14.74 18.39
CA ALA A 114 21.47 14.90 19.79
C ALA A 114 22.50 14.29 20.76
N ILE A 115 23.05 13.11 20.46
CA ILE A 115 24.10 12.49 21.27
C ILE A 115 25.36 13.36 21.29
N ASN A 116 25.76 13.91 20.13
CA ASN A 116 26.93 14.78 20.04
C ASN A 116 26.73 16.08 20.82
N GLU A 117 25.57 16.72 20.71
CA GLU A 117 25.23 17.93 21.46
C GLU A 117 25.25 17.68 22.97
N VAL A 118 24.61 16.60 23.43
CA VAL A 118 24.62 16.22 24.85
C VAL A 118 26.05 16.00 25.34
N ASN A 119 26.89 15.32 24.55
CA ASN A 119 28.29 15.10 24.92
C ASN A 119 29.10 16.40 24.96
N GLN A 120 28.86 17.33 24.03
CA GLN A 120 29.50 18.64 24.03
C GLN A 120 29.06 19.47 25.24
N MET A 121 27.76 19.53 25.54
CA MET A 121 27.24 20.22 26.73
C MET A 121 27.83 19.64 28.02
N ARG A 122 27.92 18.30 28.13
CA ARG A 122 28.54 17.65 29.29
C ARG A 122 30.01 18.03 29.45
N LYS A 123 30.79 18.02 28.36
CA LYS A 123 32.21 18.42 28.40
C LYS A 123 32.37 19.89 28.81
N GLN A 124 31.53 20.77 28.27
CA GLN A 124 31.58 22.18 28.59
C GLN A 124 31.23 22.43 30.07
N ALA A 125 30.15 21.82 30.55
CA ALA A 125 29.77 21.90 31.96
C ALA A 125 30.86 21.37 32.90
N GLN A 126 31.52 20.26 32.55
CA GLN A 126 32.65 19.73 33.31
C GLN A 126 33.81 20.74 33.39
N LYS A 127 34.17 21.36 32.27
CA LYS A 127 35.24 22.36 32.21
C LYS A 127 34.91 23.61 33.04
N GLU A 128 33.68 24.10 32.94
CA GLU A 128 33.20 25.23 33.73
C GLU A 128 33.23 24.91 35.23
N TRP A 129 32.79 23.71 35.59
CA TRP A 129 32.78 23.26 36.98
C TRP A 129 34.20 23.12 37.55
N GLU A 130 35.14 22.59 36.77
CA GLU A 130 36.54 22.50 37.17
C GLU A 130 37.19 23.88 37.34
N THR A 131 36.91 24.80 36.42
CA THR A 131 37.37 26.20 36.51
C THR A 131 36.80 26.89 37.75
N LEU A 132 35.49 26.72 38.01
CA LEU A 132 34.85 27.27 39.21
C LEU A 132 35.45 26.69 40.49
N ARG A 133 35.68 25.38 40.52
CA ARG A 133 36.30 24.71 41.66
C ARG A 133 37.70 25.24 41.94
N GLN A 134 38.52 25.46 40.90
CA GLN A 134 39.85 26.05 41.05
C GLN A 134 39.77 27.45 41.67
N ARG A 135 38.92 28.33 41.11
CA ARG A 135 38.71 29.69 41.63
C ARG A 135 38.26 29.70 43.09
N MET A 136 37.27 28.87 43.43
CA MET A 136 36.78 28.75 44.81
C MET A 136 37.88 28.30 45.77
N THR A 137 38.78 27.41 45.33
CA THR A 137 39.90 26.94 46.16
C THR A 137 40.90 28.08 46.39
N GLU A 138 41.23 28.84 45.34
CA GLU A 138 42.11 30.01 45.42
C GLU A 138 41.52 31.11 46.32
N GLU A 139 40.22 31.40 46.19
CA GLU A 139 39.53 32.38 47.03
C GLU A 139 39.51 31.98 48.50
N VAL A 140 39.25 30.70 48.80
CA VAL A 140 39.29 30.19 50.18
C VAL A 140 40.69 30.32 50.77
N GLU A 141 41.74 29.99 50.00
CA GLU A 141 43.13 30.13 50.44
C GLU A 141 43.50 31.60 50.71
N GLN A 142 43.09 32.52 49.82
CA GLN A 142 43.30 33.95 50.02
C GLN A 142 42.55 34.49 51.24
N MET A 143 41.30 34.05 51.45
CA MET A 143 40.51 34.42 52.61
C MET A 143 41.14 33.94 53.92
N GLN A 144 41.67 32.71 53.95
CA GLN A 144 42.41 32.17 55.09
C GLN A 144 43.66 33.00 55.38
N LYS A 145 44.51 33.25 54.37
CA LYS A 145 45.71 34.10 54.54
C LYS A 145 45.37 35.51 55.00
N GLY A 146 44.30 36.10 54.47
CA GLY A 146 43.82 37.43 54.88
C GLY A 146 43.33 37.44 56.33
N ALA A 147 42.62 36.41 56.77
CA ALA A 147 42.16 36.26 58.15
C ALA A 147 43.33 36.05 59.13
N ASP A 148 44.33 35.26 58.75
CA ASP A 148 45.55 35.04 59.54
C ASP A 148 46.34 36.35 59.68
N ALA A 149 46.59 37.06 58.57
CA ALA A 149 47.30 38.33 58.58
C ALA A 149 46.56 39.41 59.39
N TYR A 150 45.22 39.45 59.31
CA TYR A 150 44.41 40.34 60.14
C TYR A 150 44.54 39.99 61.62
N SER A 151 44.52 38.70 61.97
CA SER A 151 44.70 38.23 63.35
C SER A 151 46.07 38.62 63.91
N ASP A 152 47.13 38.42 63.13
CA ASP A 152 48.49 38.84 63.50
C ASP A 152 48.59 40.35 63.72
N GLN A 153 47.97 41.15 62.86
CA GLN A 153 47.96 42.61 63.00
C GLN A 153 47.25 43.06 64.28
N ILE A 154 46.09 42.46 64.61
CA ILE A 154 45.36 42.76 65.84
C ILE A 154 46.17 42.35 67.06
N LEU A 155 46.79 41.17 67.05
CA LEU A 155 47.62 40.69 68.15
C LEU A 155 48.86 41.57 68.35
N SER A 156 49.54 41.98 67.28
CA SER A 156 50.69 42.89 67.36
C SER A 156 50.30 44.27 67.90
N ASN A 157 49.15 44.80 67.50
CA ASN A 157 48.63 46.07 68.03
C ASN A 157 48.32 45.96 69.53
N LEU A 158 47.67 44.87 69.96
CA LEU A 158 47.39 44.61 71.38
C LEU A 158 48.69 44.46 72.18
N GLU A 159 49.68 43.76 71.65
CA GLU A 159 51.00 43.61 72.27
C GLU A 159 51.68 44.98 72.47
N SER A 160 51.70 45.82 71.43
CA SER A 160 52.29 47.16 71.50
C SER A 160 51.60 48.04 72.55
N GLN A 161 50.27 48.02 72.60
CA GLN A 161 49.49 48.75 73.61
C GLN A 161 49.79 48.26 75.04
N LEU A 162 49.91 46.95 75.24
CA LEU A 162 50.28 46.37 76.53
C LEU A 162 51.70 46.75 76.95
N MET A 163 52.67 46.76 76.03
CA MET A 163 54.04 47.21 76.31
C MET A 163 54.07 48.69 76.71
N GLU A 164 53.29 49.55 76.06
CA GLU A 164 53.20 50.97 76.40
C GLU A 164 52.60 51.17 77.79
N MET A 165 51.51 50.47 78.11
CA MET A 165 50.93 50.47 79.45
C MET A 165 51.92 49.98 80.52
N LEU A 166 52.65 48.88 80.26
CA LEU A 166 53.68 48.38 81.17
C LEU A 166 54.80 49.41 81.38
N ARG A 167 55.22 50.13 80.33
CA ARG A 167 56.22 51.18 80.43
C ARG A 167 55.76 52.35 81.29
N VAL A 168 54.50 52.77 81.16
CA VAL A 168 53.89 53.79 82.03
C VAL A 168 53.90 53.33 83.49
N VAL A 169 53.51 52.08 83.76
CA VAL A 169 53.52 51.51 85.11
C VAL A 169 54.95 51.43 85.68
N GLN A 170 55.94 51.01 84.89
CA GLN A 170 57.34 50.94 85.32
C GLN A 170 57.91 52.33 85.63
N ASN A 171 57.60 53.34 84.82
CA ASN A 171 58.02 54.72 85.06
C ASN A 171 57.38 55.27 86.34
N GLY A 172 56.06 55.10 86.51
CA GLY A 172 55.38 55.52 87.74
C GLY A 172 55.92 54.82 88.99
N ARG A 173 56.35 53.56 88.90
CA ARG A 173 57.04 52.86 89.99
C ARG A 173 58.44 53.43 90.29
N ARG A 174 59.17 53.92 89.29
CA ARG A 174 60.50 54.53 89.49
C ARG A 174 60.42 55.90 90.17
N GLU A 175 59.37 56.67 89.95
CA GLU A 175 59.15 57.97 90.60
C GLU A 175 58.75 57.87 92.09
N LEU A 176 58.39 56.67 92.55
CA LEU A 176 58.01 56.39 93.96
C LEU A 176 59.20 55.98 94.84
N HIS A 177 60.41 55.90 94.29
CA HIS A 177 61.67 55.62 95.00
C HIS A 177 62.63 56.79 94.89
#